data_AF-A0A081ATX2-F1
#
_entry.id   AF-A0A081ATX2-F1
#
_cell.length_a   1.000
_cell.length_b   1.000
_cell.length_c   1.000
_cell.angle_alpha   90.00
_cell.angle_beta   90.00
_cell.angle_gamma   90.00
#
_symmetry.space_group_name_H-M   'P 1'
#
loop_
_entity.id
_entity.type
_entity.pdbx_description
1 polymer ?
#
loop_
_entity_poly.entity_id
_entity_poly.type
_entity_poly.pdbx_seq_one_letter_code
_entity_poly.pdbx_strand_id
1 'polypeptide(L)'
;MRLTFILLLIASAFVSSVSALPVAAGAETRSLRSATTTADDHVAGEERGGFTYNFNFGIFERLPSQFKRMKKEPEHLRSIFNSWKSGMRSSDEAAAYMRSQGMSEDAIEQFTNAYKAYLSHQG
;
A
#
# COMPACT_ATOMS: atom_id res chain seq x y z
N MET A 1 -31.25 -9.13 29.02
CA MET A 1 -29.79 -8.95 29.21
C MET A 1 -29.16 -10.34 29.08
N ARG A 2 -28.22 -10.63 28.18
CA ARG A 2 -26.88 -10.03 28.08
C ARG A 2 -26.35 -10.19 26.65
N LEU A 3 -25.78 -9.10 26.12
CA LEU A 3 -25.03 -9.08 24.86
C LEU A 3 -23.61 -9.53 25.17
N THR A 4 -23.13 -10.57 24.50
CA THR A 4 -21.77 -11.08 24.66
C THR A 4 -20.87 -10.39 23.64
N PHE A 5 -20.19 -9.32 24.05
CA PHE A 5 -19.15 -8.68 23.24
C PHE A 5 -17.81 -9.40 23.49
N ILE A 6 -17.27 -10.08 22.47
CA ILE A 6 -15.91 -10.63 22.50
C ILE A 6 -14.98 -9.53 21.99
N LEU A 7 -14.27 -8.90 22.91
CA LEU A 7 -13.26 -7.87 22.67
C LEU A 7 -11.89 -8.57 22.63
N LEU A 8 -11.31 -8.78 21.44
CA LEU A 8 -9.96 -9.32 21.27
C LEU A 8 -8.99 -8.16 20.99
N LEU A 9 -8.34 -7.69 22.06
CA LEU A 9 -7.21 -6.76 22.04
C LEU A 9 -5.93 -7.56 21.81
N ILE A 10 -5.35 -7.47 20.61
CA ILE A 10 -4.02 -8.06 20.33
C ILE A 10 -2.98 -6.97 20.58
N ALA A 11 -2.32 -7.02 21.73
CA ALA A 11 -1.15 -6.20 22.04
C ALA A 11 0.09 -6.87 21.43
N SER A 12 0.62 -6.32 20.35
CA SER A 12 1.92 -6.74 19.80
C SER A 12 3.05 -6.03 20.55
N ALA A 13 3.67 -6.71 21.51
CA ALA A 13 4.90 -6.25 22.14
C ALA A 13 6.09 -6.52 21.19
N PHE A 14 6.77 -5.48 20.73
CA PHE A 14 8.05 -5.61 20.02
C PHE A 14 9.16 -5.84 21.05
N VAL A 15 9.70 -7.06 21.08
CA VAL A 15 10.94 -7.37 21.80
C VAL A 15 12.11 -6.84 20.97
N SER A 16 12.74 -5.76 21.44
CA SER A 16 14.06 -5.34 20.99
C SER A 16 15.10 -6.08 21.82
N SER A 17 15.78 -7.07 21.23
CA SER A 17 16.98 -7.66 21.84
C SER A 17 18.21 -7.05 21.16
N VAL A 18 18.79 -6.06 21.81
CA VAL A 18 20.14 -5.56 21.46
C VAL A 18 21.13 -6.42 22.22
N SER A 19 21.75 -7.38 21.54
CA SER A 19 22.94 -8.06 22.06
C SER A 19 24.17 -7.32 21.53
N ALA A 20 24.73 -6.42 22.34
CA ALA A 20 26.08 -5.90 22.13
C ALA A 20 27.07 -6.85 22.83
N LEU A 21 27.92 -7.52 22.05
CA LEU A 21 29.09 -8.25 22.57
C LEU A 21 30.36 -7.59 22.01
N PRO A 22 31.39 -7.33 22.84
CA PRO A 22 32.54 -6.55 22.44
C PRO A 22 33.63 -7.38 21.75
N VAL A 23 34.33 -6.67 20.86
CA VAL A 23 35.55 -6.93 20.08
C VAL A 23 36.54 -7.93 20.70
N ALA A 24 37.00 -8.87 19.88
CA ALA A 24 38.35 -9.43 19.94
C ALA A 24 39.01 -9.32 18.56
N ALA A 25 40.19 -8.72 18.55
CA ALA A 25 40.96 -8.35 17.37
C ALA A 25 41.58 -9.56 16.66
N GLY A 26 41.70 -9.48 15.34
CA GLY A 26 42.62 -10.33 14.58
C GLY A 26 42.16 -10.66 13.17
N ALA A 27 43.07 -10.42 12.22
CA ALA A 27 43.11 -10.94 10.85
C ALA A 27 42.34 -10.17 9.77
N GLU A 28 43.15 -9.45 8.98
CA GLU A 28 43.06 -9.32 7.53
C GLU A 28 41.95 -8.45 6.95
N THR A 29 42.29 -7.18 6.70
CA THR A 29 41.50 -6.29 5.85
C THR A 29 41.61 -6.73 4.39
N ARG A 30 40.83 -7.75 4.01
CA ARG A 30 40.48 -7.99 2.61
C ARG A 30 39.68 -6.78 2.13
N SER A 31 40.34 -5.92 1.36
CA SER A 31 39.72 -4.74 0.74
C SER A 31 38.66 -5.19 -0.25
N LEU A 32 37.40 -5.23 0.19
CA LEU A 32 36.24 -5.24 -0.69
C LEU A 32 36.12 -3.82 -1.24
N ARG A 33 36.14 -3.69 -2.57
CA ARG A 33 35.96 -2.41 -3.26
C ARG A 33 34.75 -1.70 -2.65
N SER A 34 35.01 -0.57 -1.99
CA SER A 34 33.98 0.34 -1.52
C SER A 34 33.18 0.81 -2.73
N ALA A 35 31.92 0.36 -2.84
CA ALA A 35 30.98 1.03 -3.71
C ALA A 35 30.70 2.38 -3.07
N THR A 36 31.29 3.44 -3.63
CA THR A 36 30.85 4.80 -3.37
C THR A 36 29.34 4.83 -3.54
N THR A 37 28.64 5.02 -2.42
CA THR A 37 27.23 5.41 -2.40
C THR A 37 27.16 6.78 -3.07
N THR A 38 26.92 6.79 -4.39
CA THR A 38 26.07 7.82 -4.95
C THR A 38 24.75 7.72 -4.22
N ALA A 39 24.28 8.83 -3.67
CA ALA A 39 23.02 8.97 -2.97
C ALA A 39 21.84 8.83 -3.94
N ASP A 40 21.76 7.70 -4.63
CA ASP A 40 20.71 7.29 -5.55
C ASP A 40 20.57 5.79 -5.42
N ASP A 41 20.06 5.37 -4.25
CA ASP A 41 19.51 4.02 -4.11
C ASP A 41 18.22 4.10 -3.27
N HIS A 42 17.21 4.71 -3.89
CA HIS A 42 15.86 4.20 -3.69
C HIS A 42 15.20 4.05 -5.05
N VAL A 43 14.95 2.78 -5.36
CA VAL A 43 14.06 2.28 -6.41
C VAL A 43 14.72 2.23 -7.78
N ALA A 44 15.45 1.12 -8.00
CA ALA A 44 15.34 0.37 -9.24
C ALA A 44 13.85 0.02 -9.47
N GLY A 45 13.10 1.02 -9.91
CA GLY A 45 11.73 0.90 -10.37
C GLY A 45 11.84 0.41 -11.79
N GLU A 46 11.83 -0.92 -11.91
CA GLU A 46 11.50 -1.67 -13.11
C GLU A 46 10.70 -0.79 -14.09
N GLU A 47 11.16 -0.70 -15.32
CA GLU A 47 10.46 -0.09 -16.45
C GLU A 47 9.10 -0.78 -16.71
N ARG A 48 8.14 -0.60 -15.80
CA ARG A 48 6.78 -1.08 -15.92
C ARG A 48 5.93 0.09 -16.36
N GLY A 49 5.46 0.05 -17.60
CA GLY A 49 4.46 0.99 -18.11
C GLY A 49 3.41 1.29 -17.03
N GLY A 50 3.48 2.49 -16.47
CA GLY A 50 2.78 2.82 -15.23
C GLY A 50 1.27 2.86 -15.47
N PHE A 51 0.50 2.14 -14.65
CA PHE A 51 -0.95 2.29 -14.65
C PHE A 51 -1.33 3.69 -14.13
N THR A 52 -2.03 4.47 -14.95
CA THR A 52 -2.60 5.76 -14.57
C THR A 52 -4.10 5.75 -14.85
N TYR A 53 -4.88 6.44 -14.03
CA TYR A 53 -6.33 6.52 -14.19
C TYR A 53 -6.80 7.94 -13.91
N ASN A 54 -7.61 8.49 -14.81
CA ASN A 54 -8.17 9.82 -14.65
C ASN A 54 -9.54 9.73 -13.98
N PHE A 55 -9.64 10.22 -12.75
CA PHE A 55 -10.89 10.27 -12.01
C PHE A 55 -11.68 11.55 -12.35
N ASN A 56 -12.98 11.41 -12.63
CA ASN A 56 -13.86 12.51 -12.96
C ASN A 56 -14.72 12.90 -11.74
N PHE A 57 -14.10 13.37 -10.68
CA PHE A 57 -14.82 13.84 -9.49
C PHE A 57 -15.27 15.29 -9.64
N GLY A 58 -16.47 15.60 -9.15
CA GLY A 58 -16.89 16.97 -8.92
C GLY A 58 -16.02 17.66 -7.85
N ILE A 59 -15.98 19.00 -7.88
CA ILE A 59 -15.22 19.85 -6.94
C ILE A 59 -15.65 19.69 -5.47
N PHE A 60 -16.84 19.14 -5.20
CA PHE A 60 -17.38 18.97 -3.85
C PHE A 60 -17.31 17.52 -3.34
N GLU A 61 -16.66 16.61 -4.07
CA GLU A 61 -16.62 15.20 -3.65
C GLU A 61 -15.81 15.03 -2.36
N ARG A 62 -16.51 14.65 -1.28
CA ARG A 62 -15.87 14.41 0.01
C ARG A 62 -15.32 12.99 0.08
N LEU A 63 -14.08 12.83 -0.34
CA LEU A 63 -13.35 11.57 -0.22
C LEU A 63 -12.63 11.44 1.14
N PRO A 64 -12.61 10.25 1.77
CA PRO A 64 -11.67 9.95 2.85
C PRO A 64 -10.21 10.14 2.41
N SER A 65 -9.30 10.37 3.36
CA SER A 65 -7.90 10.77 3.08
C SER A 65 -7.15 9.76 2.20
N GLN A 66 -7.35 8.47 2.43
CA GLN A 66 -6.75 7.40 1.63
C GLN A 66 -7.17 7.48 0.16
N PHE A 67 -8.46 7.72 -0.11
CA PHE A 67 -8.98 7.81 -1.49
C PHE A 67 -8.57 9.12 -2.17
N LYS A 68 -8.45 10.23 -1.42
CA LYS A 68 -7.86 11.47 -1.93
C LYS A 68 -6.42 11.24 -2.42
N ARG A 69 -5.65 10.46 -1.67
CA ARG A 69 -4.27 10.14 -2.02
C ARG A 69 -4.19 9.25 -3.25
N MET A 70 -5.04 8.24 -3.34
CA MET A 70 -5.17 7.40 -4.53
C MET A 70 -5.50 8.21 -5.80
N LYS A 71 -6.28 9.28 -5.69
CA LYS A 71 -6.54 10.17 -6.83
C LYS A 71 -5.30 10.97 -7.26
N LYS A 72 -4.47 11.41 -6.30
CA LYS A 72 -3.34 12.32 -6.54
C LYS A 72 -2.05 11.59 -6.92
N GLU A 73 -1.85 10.38 -6.41
CA GLU A 73 -0.60 9.64 -6.49
C GLU A 73 -0.81 8.31 -7.24
N PRO A 74 -0.44 8.22 -8.53
CA PRO A 74 -0.61 7.02 -9.34
C PRO A 74 0.08 5.78 -8.76
N GLU A 75 1.26 5.95 -8.16
CA GLU A 75 1.99 4.86 -7.51
C GLU A 75 1.27 4.34 -6.27
N HIS A 76 0.67 5.24 -5.48
CA HIS A 76 -0.14 4.84 -4.34
C HIS A 76 -1.40 4.11 -4.79
N LEU A 77 -2.08 4.62 -5.82
CA LEU A 77 -3.23 3.95 -6.45
C LEU A 77 -2.87 2.53 -6.86
N ARG A 78 -1.76 2.37 -7.60
CA ARG A 78 -1.27 1.07 -8.09
C ARG A 78 -0.97 0.11 -6.93
N SER A 79 -0.31 0.59 -5.88
CA SER A 79 -0.01 -0.22 -4.69
C SER A 79 -1.28 -0.71 -4.00
N ILE A 80 -2.28 0.16 -3.83
CA ILE A 80 -3.57 -0.23 -3.22
C ILE A 80 -4.33 -1.21 -4.12
N PHE A 81 -4.37 -0.98 -5.43
CA PHE A 81 -5.02 -1.92 -6.35
C PHE A 81 -4.33 -3.28 -6.40
N ASN A 82 -3.00 -3.34 -6.28
CA ASN A 82 -2.29 -4.60 -6.16
C ASN A 82 -2.66 -5.35 -4.85
N SER A 83 -2.81 -4.61 -3.76
CA SER A 83 -3.30 -5.16 -2.49
C SER A 83 -4.72 -5.69 -2.61
N TRP A 84 -5.62 -4.94 -3.25
CA TRP A 84 -7.00 -5.38 -3.50
C TRP A 84 -7.06 -6.60 -4.43
N LYS A 85 -6.21 -6.68 -5.45
CA LYS A 85 -6.11 -7.85 -6.34
C LYS A 85 -5.77 -9.11 -5.54
N SER A 86 -4.92 -8.98 -4.53
CA SER A 86 -4.50 -10.08 -3.68
C SER A 86 -5.55 -10.44 -2.61
N GLY A 87 -6.21 -9.45 -2.01
CA GLY A 87 -7.12 -9.63 -0.88
C GLY A 87 -8.62 -9.72 -1.20
N MET A 88 -9.13 -8.89 -2.11
CA MET A 88 -10.54 -8.82 -2.51
C MET A 88 -10.81 -9.54 -3.83
N ARG A 89 -9.84 -9.56 -4.76
CA ARG A 89 -9.88 -10.19 -6.09
C ARG A 89 -10.93 -9.65 -7.08
N SER A 90 -12.14 -9.33 -6.65
CA SER A 90 -13.24 -8.84 -7.49
C SER A 90 -13.55 -7.35 -7.27
N SER A 91 -14.14 -6.71 -8.28
CA SER A 91 -14.57 -5.32 -8.19
C SER A 91 -15.73 -5.12 -7.21
N ASP A 92 -16.56 -6.15 -7.01
CA ASP A 92 -17.73 -6.09 -6.14
C ASP A 92 -17.33 -6.11 -4.67
N GLU A 93 -16.32 -6.90 -4.31
CA GLU A 93 -15.72 -6.88 -2.97
C GLU A 93 -15.03 -5.55 -2.69
N ALA A 94 -14.34 -4.96 -3.67
CA ALA A 94 -13.78 -3.61 -3.55
C ALA A 94 -14.87 -2.56 -3.32
N ALA A 95 -16.00 -2.65 -4.04
CA ALA A 95 -17.14 -1.77 -3.84
C ALA A 95 -17.76 -1.93 -2.44
N ALA A 96 -17.90 -3.17 -1.94
CA ALA A 96 -18.38 -3.43 -0.59
C ALA A 96 -17.46 -2.83 0.49
N TYR A 97 -16.15 -2.96 0.32
CA TYR A 97 -15.17 -2.31 1.19
C TYR A 97 -15.32 -0.78 1.17
N MET A 98 -15.40 -0.18 -0.02
CA MET A 98 -15.54 1.28 -0.15
C MET A 98 -16.83 1.81 0.51
N ARG A 99 -17.95 1.07 0.39
CA ARG A 99 -19.19 1.35 1.15
C ARG A 99 -18.96 1.33 2.66
N SER A 100 -18.22 0.34 3.16
CA SER A 100 -17.89 0.24 4.58
C SER A 100 -17.00 1.39 5.08
N GLN A 101 -16.27 2.05 4.16
CA GLN A 101 -15.47 3.26 4.46
C GLN A 101 -16.29 4.56 4.38
N GLY A 102 -17.61 4.48 4.15
CA GLY A 102 -18.49 5.64 4.08
C GLY A 102 -18.34 6.46 2.80
N MET A 103 -17.92 5.84 1.70
CA MET A 103 -17.89 6.50 0.40
C MET A 103 -19.29 6.67 -0.21
N SER A 104 -19.48 7.73 -0.99
CA SER A 104 -20.66 7.92 -1.85
C SER A 104 -20.69 6.87 -2.96
N GLU A 105 -21.90 6.51 -3.44
CA GLU A 105 -22.05 5.55 -4.54
C GLU A 105 -21.36 6.02 -5.83
N ASP A 106 -21.43 7.32 -6.15
CA ASP A 106 -20.72 7.91 -7.30
C ASP A 106 -19.20 7.71 -7.19
N ALA A 107 -18.64 7.89 -5.99
CA ALA A 107 -17.22 7.65 -5.77
C ALA A 107 -16.85 6.17 -5.83
N ILE A 108 -17.69 5.31 -5.26
CA ILE A 108 -17.54 3.86 -5.36
C ILE A 108 -17.51 3.45 -6.82
N GLU A 109 -18.42 3.94 -7.66
CA GLU A 109 -18.47 3.63 -9.09
C GLU A 109 -17.16 4.00 -9.79
N GLN A 110 -16.65 5.22 -9.57
CA GLN A 110 -15.41 5.67 -10.20
C GLN A 110 -14.19 4.83 -9.79
N PHE A 111 -14.03 4.52 -8.50
CA PHE A 111 -12.93 3.68 -8.03
C PHE A 111 -13.09 2.22 -8.45
N THR A 112 -14.32 1.73 -8.56
CA THR A 112 -14.60 0.38 -9.06
C THR A 112 -14.25 0.27 -10.54
N ASN A 113 -14.59 1.28 -11.35
CA ASN A 113 -14.22 1.34 -12.76
C ASN A 113 -12.70 1.44 -12.95
N ALA A 114 -12.03 2.24 -12.11
CA ALA A 114 -10.57 2.31 -12.08
C ALA A 114 -9.94 0.96 -11.75
N TYR A 115 -10.49 0.24 -10.77
CA TYR A 115 -9.99 -1.06 -10.37
C TYR A 115 -10.24 -2.14 -11.43
N LYS A 116 -11.40 -2.14 -12.11
CA LYS A 116 -11.66 -2.99 -13.28
C LYS A 116 -10.64 -2.75 -14.39
N ALA A 117 -10.36 -1.47 -14.72
CA ALA A 117 -9.35 -1.12 -15.72
C ALA A 117 -7.95 -1.61 -15.32
N TYR A 118 -7.60 -1.53 -14.02
CA TYR A 118 -6.35 -2.06 -13.50
C TYR A 118 -6.25 -3.58 -13.64
N LEU A 119 -7.31 -4.32 -13.32
CA LEU A 119 -7.34 -5.77 -13.47
C LEU A 119 -7.15 -6.18 -14.94
N SER A 120 -7.78 -5.47 -15.88
CA SER A 120 -7.59 -5.71 -17.32
C SER A 120 -6.19 -5.34 -17.83
N HIS A 121 -5.52 -4.36 -17.20
CA HIS A 121 -4.15 -3.98 -17.55
C HIS A 121 -3.09 -4.96 -17.02
N GLN A 122 -3.42 -5.74 -15.99
CA GLN A 122 -2.53 -6.70 -15.33
C GLN A 122 -2.82 -8.16 -15.69
N GLY A 123 -3.83 -8.41 -16.52
CA GLY A 123 -4.21 -9.73 -17.04
C GLY A 123 -3.70 -9.91 -18.47
#